data_AF-A0A940LS10-F1
#
_entry.id   AF-A0A940LS10-F1
#
_cell.length_a   1.000
_cell.length_b   1.000
_cell.length_c   1.000
_cell.angle_alpha   90.00
_cell.angle_beta   90.00
_cell.angle_gamma   90.00
#
_symmetry.space_group_name_H-M   'P 1'
#
loop_
_entity.id
_entity.type
_entity.pdbx_description
1 polymer ?
#
loop_
_entity_poly.entity_id
_entity_poly.type
_entity_poly.pdbx_seq_one_letter_code
_entity_poly.pdbx_strand_id
1 'polypeptide(L)' 'MAEPEHTIFDDIDDEADRLAEAAADADVEAGRVVPHARVREWLKTLGTPDQQPAPFSWRK' A
#
# COMPACT_ATOMS: atom_id res chain seq x y z
N MET A 1 -7.99 -36.74 8.74
CA MET A 1 -7.64 -35.40 9.24
C MET A 1 -7.62 -34.51 8.03
N ALA A 2 -8.47 -33.50 7.94
CA ALA A 2 -8.40 -32.54 6.84
C ALA A 2 -7.09 -31.76 6.98
N GLU A 3 -6.39 -31.54 5.87
CA GLU A 3 -5.23 -30.65 5.83
C GLU A 3 -5.68 -29.20 6.11
N PRO A 4 -4.86 -28.37 6.78
CA PRO A 4 -5.23 -26.99 7.09
C PRO A 4 -5.50 -26.22 5.79
N GLU A 5 -6.58 -25.43 5.76
CA GLU A 5 -6.91 -24.60 4.61
C GLU A 5 -5.83 -23.52 4.42
N HIS A 6 -5.30 -23.42 3.20
CA HIS A 6 -4.32 -22.43 2.80
C HIS A 6 -4.94 -21.03 2.84
N THR A 7 -4.33 -20.10 3.57
CA THR A 7 -4.80 -18.73 3.78
C THR A 7 -4.00 -17.72 2.96
N ILE A 8 -4.53 -16.51 2.80
CA ILE A 8 -3.84 -15.39 2.15
C ILE A 8 -2.57 -14.94 2.88
N PHE A 9 -2.31 -15.44 4.09
CA PHE A 9 -1.14 -15.12 4.89
C PHE A 9 -0.03 -16.18 4.77
N ASP A 10 -0.30 -17.30 4.08
CA ASP A 10 0.67 -18.38 3.86
C ASP A 10 1.56 -18.12 2.62
N ASP A 11 1.13 -17.23 1.71
CA ASP A 11 1.87 -16.78 0.52
C ASP A 11 2.73 -15.53 0.81
N ILE A 12 3.65 -15.62 1.78
CA ILE A 12 4.65 -14.55 1.97
C ILE A 12 5.74 -14.72 0.92
N ASP A 13 5.81 -13.81 -0.05
CA ASP A 13 6.91 -13.73 -1.03
C ASP A 13 7.97 -12.74 -0.52
N ASP A 14 8.92 -13.26 0.25
CA ASP A 14 10.04 -12.51 0.83
C ASP A 14 10.89 -11.77 -0.21
N GLU A 15 10.92 -12.21 -1.49
CA GLU A 15 11.65 -11.50 -2.54
C GLU A 15 10.81 -10.34 -3.08
N ALA A 16 9.53 -10.56 -3.35
CA ALA A 16 8.64 -9.49 -3.81
C ALA A 16 8.55 -8.33 -2.79
N ASP A 17 8.46 -8.64 -1.50
CA ASP A 17 8.45 -7.64 -0.44
C ASP A 17 9.76 -6.85 -0.38
N ARG A 18 10.92 -7.52 -0.46
CA ARG A 18 12.22 -6.84 -0.51
C ARG A 18 12.38 -5.93 -1.72
N LEU A 19 11.91 -6.36 -2.89
CA LEU A 19 11.95 -5.53 -4.09
C LEU A 19 11.03 -4.31 -3.97
N ALA A 20 9.86 -4.48 -3.34
CA ALA A 20 8.92 -3.39 -3.08
C ALA A 20 9.51 -2.37 -2.08
N GLU A 21 10.16 -2.83 -1.01
CA GLU A 21 10.85 -1.95 -0.05
C GLU A 21 11.98 -1.15 -0.73
N ALA A 22 12.83 -1.81 -1.52
CA ALA A 22 13.93 -1.13 -2.23
C ALA A 22 13.41 -0.08 -3.23
N ALA A 23 12.28 -0.34 -3.89
CA ALA A 23 11.62 0.64 -4.76
C ALA A 23 11.07 1.84 -3.97
N ALA A 24 10.44 1.58 -2.82
CA ALA A 24 9.93 2.63 -1.94
C ALA A 24 11.04 3.55 -1.41
N ASP A 25 12.19 2.99 -1.02
CA ASP A 25 13.36 3.77 -0.60
C ASP A 25 13.87 4.67 -1.74
N ALA A 26 13.93 4.16 -2.96
CA ALA A 26 14.31 4.94 -4.14
C ALA A 26 13.30 6.06 -4.46
N ASP A 27 12.01 5.86 -4.19
CA ASP A 27 10.99 6.90 -4.32
C ASP A 27 11.14 8.00 -3.27
N VAL A 28 11.48 7.62 -2.03
CA VAL A 28 11.76 8.56 -0.94
C VAL A 28 12.96 9.43 -1.30
N GLU A 29 14.08 8.83 -1.76
CA GLU A 29 15.27 9.58 -2.17
C GLU A 29 15.00 10.52 -3.35
N ALA A 30 14.20 10.07 -4.32
CA ALA A 30 13.80 10.89 -5.47
C ALA A 30 12.69 11.90 -5.17
N GLY A 31 12.17 11.96 -3.94
CA GLY A 31 11.09 12.84 -3.54
C GLY A 31 9.73 12.53 -4.18
N ARG A 32 9.53 11.31 -4.72
CA ARG A 32 8.27 10.83 -5.29
C ARG A 32 7.29 10.38 -4.19
N VAL A 33 7.10 11.23 -3.19
CA VAL A 33 6.28 10.93 -2.01
C VAL A 33 4.98 11.75 -2.00
N VAL A 34 3.97 11.21 -1.32
CA VAL A 34 2.71 11.92 -1.07
C VAL A 34 2.82 12.65 0.28
N PRO A 35 2.57 13.97 0.36
CA PRO A 35 2.60 14.69 1.63
C PRO A 35 1.60 14.12 2.64
N HIS A 36 2.03 13.92 3.88
CA HIS A 36 1.20 13.37 4.96
C HIS A 36 -0.14 14.10 5.12
N ALA A 37 -0.16 15.43 5.04
CA ALA A 37 -1.39 16.21 5.13
C ALA A 37 -2.42 15.81 4.06
N ARG A 38 -1.97 15.50 2.83
CA ARG A 38 -2.84 15.05 1.75
C ARG A 38 -3.38 13.65 1.99
N VAL A 39 -2.54 12.74 2.51
CA VAL A 39 -2.97 11.38 2.90
C VAL A 39 -4.01 11.47 4.00
N ARG A 40 -3.79 12.30 5.03
CA ARG A 40 -4.72 12.51 6.14
C ARG A 40 -6.09 12.98 5.68
N GLU A 41 -6.16 13.97 4.79
CA GLU A 41 -7.46 14.43 4.30
C GLU A 41 -8.19 13.36 3.49
N TRP A 42 -7.47 12.54 2.71
CA TRP A 42 -8.06 11.39 2.05
C TRP A 42 -8.58 10.34 3.05
N LEU A 43 -7.81 10.00 4.08
CA LEU A 43 -8.20 9.03 5.10
C LEU A 43 -9.51 9.41 5.81
N LYS A 44 -9.78 10.71 6.01
CA LYS A 44 -11.05 11.17 6.60
C LYS A 44 -12.28 10.87 5.74
N THR A 45 -12.11 10.68 4.43
CA THR A 45 -13.22 10.37 3.52
C THR A 45 -13.58 8.88 3.56
N LEU A 46 -12.70 8.01 4.05
CA LEU A 46 -12.94 6.57 4.08
C LEU A 46 -14.12 6.23 5.01
N GLY A 47 -15.04 5.39 4.53
CA GLY A 47 -16.26 5.03 5.25
C GLY A 47 -17.35 6.11 5.24
N THR A 48 -17.15 7.22 4.53
CA THR A 48 -18.14 8.30 4.36
C THR A 48 -18.75 8.28 2.95
N PRO A 49 -19.90 8.93 2.72
CA PRO A 49 -20.45 9.11 1.37
C PRO A 49 -19.50 9.83 0.40
N ASP A 50 -18.56 10.63 0.92
CA ASP A 50 -17.58 11.39 0.14
C ASP A 50 -16.30 10.60 -0.18
N GLN A 51 -16.25 9.30 0.16
CA GLN A 51 -15.10 8.45 -0.07
C GLN A 51 -14.64 8.49 -1.53
N GLN A 52 -13.38 8.91 -1.73
CA GLN A 52 -12.73 8.87 -3.04
C GLN A 52 -11.71 7.73 -3.09
N PRO A 53 -11.48 7.08 -4.26
CA PRO A 53 -10.38 6.15 -4.40
C PRO A 53 -9.05 6.85 -4.13
N ALA A 54 -8.06 6.11 -3.60
CA ALA A 54 -6.70 6.62 -3.54
C ALA A 54 -6.27 7.10 -4.93
N PRO A 55 -5.75 8.33 -5.08
CA PRO A 55 -5.37 8.86 -6.39
C PRO A 55 -4.45 7.90 -7.15
N PHE A 56 -4.82 7.58 -8.39
CA PHE A 56 -4.07 6.62 -9.21
C PHE A 56 -2.62 7.07 -9.47
N SER A 57 -2.37 8.38 -9.39
CA SER A 57 -1.02 8.95 -9.46
C SER A 57 -0.10 8.56 -8.29
N TRP A 58 -0.63 7.98 -7.21
CA TRP A 58 0.16 7.49 -6.07
C TRP A 58 0.68 6.07 -6.27
N ARG A 59 0.22 5.34 -7.29
CA ARG A 59 0.58 3.94 -7.56
C ARG A 59 1.67 3.79 -8.63
N LYS A 60 2.45 4.85 -8.85
CA LYS A 60 3.46 4.90 -9.92
C LYS A 60 4.83 4.57 -9.39
#